data_AF-A0A2U2MQT7-F1
#
_entry.id   AF-A0A2U2MQT7-F1
#
_cell.length_a   1.000
_cell.length_b   1.000
_cell.length_c   1.000
_cell.angle_alpha   90.00
_cell.angle_beta   90.00
_cell.angle_gamma   90.00
#
_symmetry.space_group_name_H-M   'P 1'
#
loop_
_entity.id
_entity.type
_entity.pdbx_description
1 polymer ?
#
loop_
_entity_poly.entity_id
_entity_poly.type
_entity_poly.pdbx_seq_one_letter_code
_entity_poly.pdbx_strand_id
1 'polypeptide(L)'
;MSLPNGGYDGPVPDFPLGRYRVMEVVEKGVARFSEKETRAFRRRELAMWKAVWKYPQAWARSIPQYSYMVFDVALYCRSMAIAEFLAQRRRERFARKMERLSHKSKPVETVEKPSEDVEWPANVQPPTENVVNHILHGEGDGKRGGHLYGTGVPGKTEFPKDWTGDDIVQAISHVMTAPDWITPAKNERALTDSARPLMASRLRSRHTRLTTSMS
;
A
#
# COMPACT_ATOMS: atom_id res chain seq x y z
N MET A 1 -3.16 43.66 23.54
CA MET A 1 -2.78 44.44 22.33
C MET A 1 -3.19 43.62 21.12
N SER A 2 -4.16 44.08 20.32
CA SER A 2 -4.60 43.37 19.12
C SER A 2 -3.60 43.60 17.99
N LEU A 3 -3.30 42.57 17.21
CA LEU A 3 -2.48 42.72 16.01
C LEU A 3 -3.23 43.57 14.97
N PRO A 4 -2.53 44.36 14.14
CA PRO A 4 -3.15 45.08 13.03
C PRO A 4 -3.90 44.13 12.08
N ASN A 5 -5.00 44.57 11.51
CA ASN A 5 -5.72 43.78 10.49
C ASN A 5 -4.98 43.74 9.14
N GLY A 6 -4.05 44.67 8.91
CA GLY A 6 -3.18 44.69 7.74
C GLY A 6 -1.97 43.75 7.87
N GLY A 7 -1.40 43.37 6.73
CA GLY A 7 -0.14 42.60 6.69
C GLY A 7 1.05 43.35 7.29
N TYR A 8 2.17 42.66 7.41
CA TYR A 8 3.43 43.30 7.82
C TYR A 8 4.08 43.98 6.62
N ASP A 9 4.44 45.26 6.82
CA ASP A 9 5.00 46.16 5.80
C ASP A 9 6.47 46.52 6.08
N GLY A 10 7.06 45.95 7.13
CA GLY A 10 8.47 46.15 7.45
C GLY A 10 9.40 45.31 6.56
N PRO A 11 10.73 45.51 6.69
CA PRO A 11 11.69 44.70 5.96
C PRO A 11 11.61 43.24 6.41
N VAL A 12 11.65 42.33 5.43
CA VAL A 12 11.76 40.89 5.68
C VAL A 12 13.22 40.58 5.99
N PRO A 13 13.55 40.01 7.17
CA PRO A 13 14.92 39.67 7.51
C PRO A 13 15.47 38.57 6.60
N ASP A 14 16.79 38.52 6.49
CA ASP A 14 17.47 37.45 5.79
C ASP A 14 17.15 36.09 6.43
N PHE A 15 17.03 35.07 5.60
CA PHE A 15 16.71 33.74 6.08
C PHE A 15 17.91 33.16 6.85
N PRO A 16 17.78 32.92 8.17
CA PRO A 16 18.93 32.73 9.05
C PRO A 16 19.58 31.34 8.91
N LEU A 17 18.88 30.36 8.31
CA LEU A 17 19.40 29.00 8.19
C LEU A 17 20.21 28.82 6.89
N GLY A 18 21.34 28.13 7.03
CA GLY A 18 22.21 27.74 5.92
C GLY A 18 21.50 26.87 4.88
N ARG A 19 22.07 26.76 3.68
CA ARG A 19 21.45 26.05 2.54
C ARG A 19 21.27 24.56 2.85
N TYR A 20 20.05 24.05 2.70
CA TYR A 20 19.75 22.62 2.82
C TYR A 20 20.34 21.85 1.61
N ARG A 21 21.08 20.77 1.86
CA ARG A 21 21.71 19.95 0.80
C ARG A 21 20.82 18.76 0.46
N VAL A 22 20.36 18.69 -0.78
CA VAL A 22 19.57 17.57 -1.26
C VAL A 22 20.48 16.51 -1.86
N MET A 23 20.34 15.28 -1.36
CA MET A 23 21.03 14.10 -1.86
C MET A 23 20.07 13.23 -2.68
N GLU A 24 20.52 12.84 -3.87
CA GLU A 24 19.81 11.96 -4.78
C GLU A 24 20.43 10.56 -4.73
N VAL A 25 19.60 9.53 -4.59
CA VAL A 25 20.06 8.14 -4.56
C VAL A 25 20.25 7.70 -6.00
N VAL A 26 21.50 7.47 -6.39
CA VAL A 26 21.85 7.02 -7.76
C VAL A 26 21.77 5.50 -7.81
N GLU A 27 22.35 4.84 -6.81
CA GLU A 27 22.36 3.39 -6.65
C GLU A 27 22.09 3.01 -5.20
N LYS A 28 21.85 1.72 -4.95
CA LYS A 28 21.59 1.23 -3.60
C LYS A 28 22.78 1.53 -2.69
N GLY A 29 22.58 2.47 -1.75
CA GLY A 29 23.62 2.91 -0.81
C GLY A 29 24.50 4.06 -1.31
N VAL A 30 24.35 4.49 -2.57
CA VAL A 30 25.15 5.60 -3.14
C VAL A 30 24.24 6.80 -3.38
N ALA A 31 24.52 7.89 -2.64
CA ALA A 31 23.82 9.15 -2.80
C ALA A 31 24.77 10.24 -3.33
N ARG A 32 24.33 10.97 -4.35
CA ARG A 32 25.06 12.10 -4.93
C ARG A 32 24.39 13.41 -4.57
N PHE A 33 25.19 14.44 -4.36
CA PHE A 33 24.68 15.80 -4.19
C PHE A 33 24.02 16.30 -5.47
N SER A 34 22.77 16.76 -5.36
CA SER A 34 22.02 17.35 -6.46
C SER A 34 21.88 18.86 -6.26
N GLU A 35 22.67 19.63 -7.01
CA GLU A 35 22.62 21.10 -6.99
C GLU A 35 21.28 21.63 -7.51
N LYS A 36 20.71 20.97 -8.53
CA LYS A 36 19.40 21.34 -9.10
C LYS A 36 18.29 21.24 -8.07
N GLU A 37 18.18 20.09 -7.40
CA GLU A 37 17.16 19.86 -6.37
C GLU A 37 17.40 20.75 -5.14
N THR A 38 18.67 20.95 -4.77
CA THR A 38 19.05 21.88 -3.70
C THR A 38 18.58 23.32 -3.99
N ARG A 39 18.75 23.80 -5.22
CA ARG A 39 18.24 25.11 -5.65
C ARG A 39 16.72 25.16 -5.65
N ALA A 40 16.04 24.11 -6.13
CA ALA A 40 14.58 24.03 -6.12
C ALA A 40 14.02 24.08 -4.69
N PHE A 41 14.60 23.28 -3.78
CA PHE A 41 14.27 23.29 -2.36
C PHE A 41 14.47 24.68 -1.74
N ARG A 42 15.63 25.31 -1.98
CA ARG A 42 15.92 26.66 -1.44
C ARG A 42 14.93 27.70 -1.95
N ARG A 43 14.52 27.65 -3.22
CA ARG A 43 13.48 28.56 -3.75
C ARG A 43 12.16 28.39 -3.01
N ARG A 44 11.75 27.14 -2.73
CA ARG A 44 10.51 26.87 -1.99
C ARG A 44 10.59 27.32 -0.54
N GLU A 45 11.69 27.02 0.13
CA GLU A 45 11.96 27.45 1.52
C GLU A 45 11.90 28.99 1.65
N LEU A 46 12.57 29.72 0.74
CA LEU A 46 12.53 31.18 0.74
C LEU A 46 11.15 31.74 0.37
N ALA A 47 10.38 31.06 -0.47
CA ALA A 47 9.01 31.45 -0.78
C ALA A 47 8.11 31.33 0.46
N MET A 48 8.25 30.26 1.25
CA MET A 48 7.55 30.11 2.52
C MET A 48 7.96 31.19 3.52
N TRP A 49 9.26 31.46 3.64
CA TRP A 49 9.77 32.53 4.49
C TRP A 49 9.14 33.88 4.15
N LYS A 50 9.19 34.28 2.87
CA LYS A 50 8.58 35.52 2.39
C LYS A 50 7.08 35.56 2.65
N ALA A 51 6.38 34.44 2.52
CA ALA A 51 4.94 34.38 2.80
C ALA A 51 4.64 34.57 4.28
N VAL A 52 5.41 33.93 5.17
CA VAL A 52 5.19 34.02 6.62
C VAL A 52 5.40 35.44 7.16
N TRP A 53 6.31 36.19 6.54
CA TRP A 53 6.53 37.60 6.87
C TRP A 53 5.49 38.58 6.30
N LYS A 54 4.53 38.14 5.47
CA LYS A 54 3.42 39.01 5.02
C LYS A 54 2.30 39.12 6.03
N TYR A 55 2.16 38.15 6.92
CA TYR A 55 1.03 38.09 7.85
C TYR A 55 1.20 39.06 9.03
N PRO A 56 0.11 39.52 9.68
CA PRO A 56 0.19 40.47 10.79
C PRO A 56 1.06 40.01 11.96
N GLN A 57 1.17 38.69 12.20
CA GLN A 57 2.00 38.12 13.26
C GLN A 57 3.50 38.44 13.09
N ALA A 58 3.93 38.84 11.89
CA ALA A 58 5.29 39.27 11.63
C ALA A 58 5.66 40.56 12.38
N TRP A 59 4.69 41.43 12.69
CA TRP A 59 4.91 42.59 13.57
C TRP A 59 5.40 42.21 14.95
N ALA A 60 4.87 41.13 15.53
CA ALA A 60 5.35 40.65 16.82
C ALA A 60 6.80 40.15 16.69
N ARG A 61 7.11 39.44 15.62
CA ARG A 61 8.44 38.83 15.39
C ARG A 61 9.52 39.85 15.03
N SER A 62 9.15 41.04 14.54
CA SER A 62 10.11 42.11 14.24
C SER A 62 10.57 42.88 15.49
N ILE A 63 9.91 42.71 16.64
CA ILE A 63 10.30 43.38 17.89
C ILE A 63 11.60 42.72 18.42
N PRO A 64 12.63 43.48 18.82
CA PRO A 64 13.91 42.93 19.28
C PRO A 64 13.79 41.89 20.41
N GLN A 65 12.80 42.08 21.29
CA GLN A 65 12.47 41.20 22.40
C GLN A 65 12.09 39.77 21.95
N TYR A 66 11.55 39.64 20.74
CA TYR A 66 11.11 38.38 20.14
C TYR A 66 12.03 37.90 19.00
N SER A 67 13.26 38.41 18.94
CA SER A 67 14.25 38.05 17.92
C SER A 67 14.55 36.54 17.86
N TYR A 68 14.43 35.82 18.99
CA TYR A 68 14.60 34.36 19.03
C TYR A 68 13.58 33.61 18.15
N MET A 69 12.36 34.15 18.00
CA MET A 69 11.30 33.52 17.20
C MET A 69 11.64 33.47 15.71
N VAL A 70 12.58 34.31 15.23
CA VAL A 70 13.02 34.33 13.83
C VAL A 70 13.60 32.97 13.44
N PHE A 71 14.36 32.32 14.33
CA PHE A 71 14.91 30.99 14.11
C PHE A 71 13.82 29.90 14.13
N ASP A 72 12.89 29.96 15.08
CA ASP A 72 11.78 29.00 15.16
C ASP A 72 10.90 29.04 13.91
N VAL A 73 10.61 30.25 13.42
CA VAL A 73 9.83 30.44 12.19
C VAL A 73 10.61 29.93 10.98
N ALA A 74 11.93 30.12 10.94
CA ALA A 74 12.77 29.59 9.87
C ALA A 74 12.82 28.06 9.88
N LEU A 75 12.90 27.44 11.07
CA LEU A 75 12.83 25.98 11.26
C LEU A 75 11.46 25.43 10.85
N TYR A 76 10.38 26.13 11.18
CA TYR A 76 9.04 25.80 10.71
C TYR A 76 8.96 25.82 9.18
N CYS A 77 9.43 26.90 8.54
CA CYS A 77 9.46 27.00 7.07
C CYS A 77 10.25 25.84 6.44
N ARG A 78 11.41 25.49 7.02
CA ARG A 78 12.21 24.36 6.57
C ARG A 78 11.46 23.03 6.72
N SER A 79 10.82 22.81 7.85
CA SER A 79 10.08 21.58 8.14
C SER A 79 8.93 21.38 7.16
N MET A 80 8.19 22.45 6.86
CA MET A 80 7.13 22.44 5.85
C MET A 80 7.68 22.19 4.44
N ALA A 81 8.78 22.83 4.06
CA ALA A 81 9.43 22.60 2.77
C ALA A 81 9.94 21.14 2.65
N ILE A 82 10.49 20.55 3.71
CA ILE A 82 10.88 19.13 3.75
C ILE A 82 9.67 18.23 3.56
N ALA A 83 8.58 18.48 4.29
CA ALA A 83 7.37 17.67 4.19
C ALA A 83 6.79 17.67 2.76
N GLU A 84 6.68 18.84 2.14
CA GLU A 84 6.23 19.00 0.75
C GLU A 84 7.18 18.28 -0.23
N PHE A 85 8.49 18.48 -0.07
CA PHE A 85 9.51 17.86 -0.92
C PHE A 85 9.48 16.33 -0.85
N LEU A 86 9.35 15.76 0.35
CA LEU A 86 9.24 14.31 0.54
C LEU A 86 7.93 13.77 -0.03
N ALA A 87 6.83 14.50 0.09
CA ALA A 87 5.55 14.12 -0.52
C ALA A 87 5.65 14.08 -2.05
N GLN A 88 6.29 15.08 -2.65
CA GLN A 88 6.53 15.12 -4.09
C GLN A 88 7.37 13.92 -4.57
N ARG A 89 8.50 13.64 -3.90
CA ARG A 89 9.34 12.47 -4.23
C ARG A 89 8.60 11.13 -4.08
N ARG A 90 7.70 11.00 -3.10
CA ARG A 90 6.86 9.79 -2.95
C ARG A 90 5.94 9.62 -4.15
N ARG A 91 5.27 10.68 -4.61
CA ARG A 91 4.40 10.65 -5.79
C ARG A 91 5.17 10.25 -7.04
N GLU A 92 6.34 10.84 -7.28
CA GLU A 92 7.17 10.51 -8.44
C GLU A 92 7.70 9.07 -8.39
N ARG A 93 8.06 8.56 -7.21
CA ARG A 93 8.43 7.14 -7.08
C ARG A 93 7.25 6.23 -7.36
N PHE A 94 6.06 6.58 -6.88
CA PHE A 94 4.84 5.83 -7.15
C PHE A 94 4.50 5.84 -8.64
N ALA A 95 4.54 7.00 -9.29
CA ALA A 95 4.31 7.14 -10.73
C ALA A 95 5.28 6.28 -11.56
N ARG A 96 6.59 6.35 -11.26
CA ARG A 96 7.60 5.47 -11.89
C ARG A 96 7.34 3.99 -11.64
N LYS A 97 6.85 3.62 -10.46
CA LYS A 97 6.47 2.24 -10.16
C LYS A 97 5.27 1.80 -11.01
N MET A 98 4.24 2.64 -11.11
CA MET A 98 3.04 2.37 -11.91
C MET A 98 3.38 2.22 -13.40
N GLU A 99 4.22 3.11 -13.93
CA GLU A 99 4.71 3.03 -15.31
C GLU A 99 5.44 1.71 -15.56
N ARG A 100 6.36 1.30 -14.66
CA ARG A 100 7.05 0.00 -14.77
C ARG A 100 6.09 -1.19 -14.76
N LEU A 101 5.06 -1.14 -13.92
CA LEU A 101 4.06 -2.21 -13.84
C LEU A 101 3.24 -2.27 -15.14
N SER A 102 2.85 -1.12 -15.69
CA SER A 102 2.14 -1.02 -16.97
C SER A 102 2.95 -1.58 -18.14
N HIS A 103 4.27 -1.40 -18.15
CA HIS A 103 5.12 -1.96 -19.21
C HIS A 103 5.38 -3.47 -19.01
N LYS A 104 5.25 -3.98 -17.79
CA LYS A 104 5.51 -5.39 -17.46
C LYS A 104 4.30 -6.29 -17.66
N SER A 105 3.09 -5.75 -17.66
CA SER A 105 1.90 -6.50 -18.09
C SER A 105 2.02 -6.79 -19.59
N LYS A 106 2.37 -8.03 -19.95
CA LYS A 106 2.03 -8.57 -21.27
C LYS A 106 0.51 -8.49 -21.44
N PRO A 107 -0.01 -8.24 -22.65
CA PRO A 107 -1.42 -8.48 -22.90
C PRO A 107 -1.66 -9.95 -22.57
N VAL A 108 -2.45 -10.19 -21.54
CA VAL A 108 -2.99 -11.52 -21.25
C VAL A 108 -3.83 -11.83 -22.48
N GLU A 109 -3.35 -12.75 -23.33
CA GLU A 109 -4.24 -13.41 -24.30
C GLU A 109 -5.42 -13.90 -23.48
N THR A 110 -6.61 -13.50 -23.89
CA THR A 110 -7.87 -13.84 -23.25
C THR A 110 -7.96 -15.35 -23.09
N VAL A 111 -7.53 -15.84 -21.94
CA VAL A 111 -7.85 -17.20 -21.51
C VAL A 111 -9.36 -17.18 -21.36
N GLU A 112 -10.02 -18.09 -22.07
CA GLU A 112 -11.47 -18.18 -22.06
C GLU A 112 -11.95 -18.15 -20.61
N LYS A 113 -12.83 -17.18 -20.33
CA LYS A 113 -13.42 -16.96 -19.02
C LYS A 113 -13.90 -18.34 -18.51
N PRO A 114 -13.43 -18.82 -17.35
CA PRO A 114 -13.98 -20.02 -16.74
C PRO A 114 -15.49 -19.84 -16.69
N SER A 115 -16.22 -20.86 -17.13
CA SER A 115 -17.66 -20.84 -17.36
C SER A 115 -18.41 -20.09 -16.24
N GLU A 116 -19.37 -19.24 -16.62
CA GLU A 116 -20.10 -18.30 -15.74
C GLU A 116 -20.95 -18.97 -14.63
N ASP A 117 -20.79 -20.27 -14.41
CA ASP A 117 -21.69 -21.12 -13.62
C ASP A 117 -21.19 -21.45 -12.20
N VAL A 118 -20.01 -20.95 -11.79
CA VAL A 118 -19.52 -21.15 -10.40
C VAL A 118 -20.07 -20.07 -9.49
N GLU A 119 -21.16 -20.39 -8.78
CA GLU A 119 -21.73 -19.54 -7.74
C GLU A 119 -20.79 -19.51 -6.52
N TRP A 120 -20.34 -18.31 -6.15
CA TRP A 120 -19.49 -18.11 -4.97
C TRP A 120 -20.34 -17.75 -3.75
N PRO A 121 -19.98 -18.23 -2.55
CA PRO A 121 -20.71 -17.88 -1.34
C PRO A 121 -20.58 -16.36 -1.08
N ALA A 122 -21.70 -15.69 -0.79
CA ALA A 122 -21.78 -14.22 -0.68
C ALA A 122 -20.82 -13.60 0.35
N ASN A 123 -20.31 -14.41 1.28
CA ASN A 123 -19.35 -14.02 2.30
C ASN A 123 -17.88 -14.09 1.86
N VAL A 124 -17.58 -14.43 0.62
CA VAL A 124 -16.20 -14.53 0.12
C VAL A 124 -16.08 -13.84 -1.24
N GLN A 125 -15.00 -13.09 -1.43
CA GLN A 125 -14.68 -12.56 -2.75
C GLN A 125 -14.17 -13.70 -3.64
N PRO A 126 -14.72 -13.88 -4.86
CA PRO A 126 -14.21 -14.89 -5.77
C PRO A 126 -12.72 -14.64 -6.08
N PRO A 127 -11.91 -15.70 -6.24
CA PRO A 127 -10.53 -15.58 -6.67
C PRO A 127 -10.47 -14.80 -8.00
N THR A 128 -9.50 -13.88 -8.10
CA THR A 128 -9.24 -13.23 -9.37
C THR A 128 -8.64 -14.23 -10.35
N GLU A 129 -8.78 -13.97 -11.65
CA GLU A 129 -8.23 -14.80 -12.72
C GLU A 129 -6.72 -15.04 -12.56
N ASN A 130 -5.98 -14.04 -12.07
CA ASN A 130 -4.56 -14.18 -11.75
C ASN A 130 -4.28 -15.21 -10.65
N VAL A 131 -5.15 -15.30 -9.64
CA VAL A 131 -5.03 -16.29 -8.56
C VAL A 131 -5.35 -17.68 -9.09
N VAL A 132 -6.40 -17.81 -9.91
CA VAL A 132 -6.76 -19.08 -10.55
C VAL A 132 -5.61 -19.56 -11.45
N ASN A 133 -5.10 -18.70 -12.33
CA ASN A 133 -3.98 -19.03 -13.20
C ASN A 133 -2.71 -19.37 -12.41
N HIS A 134 -2.44 -18.66 -11.30
CA HIS A 134 -1.34 -19.01 -10.40
C HIS A 134 -1.53 -20.42 -9.83
N ILE A 135 -2.72 -20.79 -9.35
CA ILE A 135 -2.99 -22.12 -8.80
C ILE A 135 -2.82 -23.19 -9.90
N LEU A 136 -3.43 -22.99 -11.06
CA LEU A 136 -3.46 -23.99 -12.13
C LEU A 136 -2.12 -24.14 -12.84
N HIS A 137 -1.53 -23.03 -13.30
CA HIS A 137 -0.39 -23.03 -14.22
C HIS A 137 0.89 -22.43 -13.61
N GLY A 138 0.77 -21.66 -12.53
CA GLY A 138 1.91 -21.04 -11.85
C GLY A 138 2.46 -19.80 -12.58
N GLU A 139 3.56 -19.24 -12.05
CA GLU A 139 4.19 -18.02 -12.59
C GLU A 139 5.35 -18.32 -13.56
N GLY A 140 5.52 -19.59 -13.97
CA GLY A 140 6.64 -20.04 -14.81
C GLY A 140 8.00 -20.07 -14.11
N ASP A 141 8.05 -19.84 -12.80
CA ASP A 141 9.28 -19.84 -11.99
C ASP A 141 9.66 -21.23 -11.43
N GLY A 142 8.81 -22.25 -11.67
CA GLY A 142 8.96 -23.62 -11.18
C GLY A 142 8.92 -23.75 -9.65
N LYS A 143 8.58 -22.68 -8.93
CA LYS A 143 8.63 -22.62 -7.45
C LYS A 143 7.26 -22.30 -6.86
N ARG A 144 6.40 -21.57 -7.56
CA ARG A 144 5.10 -21.10 -7.05
C ARG A 144 3.96 -21.47 -7.99
N GLY A 145 2.85 -21.91 -7.41
CA GLY A 145 1.69 -22.39 -8.17
C GLY A 145 1.95 -23.64 -9.03
N GLY A 146 1.10 -23.86 -10.02
CA GLY A 146 1.24 -24.94 -11.01
C GLY A 146 0.84 -26.31 -10.44
N HIS A 147 -0.46 -26.50 -10.21
CA HIS A 147 -1.03 -27.73 -9.67
C HIS A 147 -1.88 -28.50 -10.66
N LEU A 148 -2.24 -27.93 -11.82
CA LEU A 148 -2.95 -28.67 -12.84
C LEU A 148 -2.09 -29.84 -13.31
N TYR A 149 -2.71 -31.00 -13.55
CA TYR A 149 -2.02 -32.19 -14.02
C TYR A 149 -1.18 -31.91 -15.28
N GLY A 150 0.03 -32.44 -15.33
CA GLY A 150 0.95 -32.25 -16.46
C GLY A 150 1.76 -30.96 -16.43
N THR A 151 1.71 -30.19 -15.34
CA THR A 151 2.61 -29.04 -15.11
C THR A 151 4.03 -29.46 -14.74
N GLY A 152 4.22 -30.65 -14.17
CA GLY A 152 5.53 -31.29 -14.00
C GLY A 152 6.46 -30.56 -13.04
N VAL A 153 5.91 -29.79 -12.08
CA VAL A 153 6.70 -28.98 -11.14
C VAL A 153 7.32 -29.87 -10.06
N PRO A 154 8.65 -30.02 -9.99
CA PRO A 154 9.30 -30.94 -9.04
C PRO A 154 8.99 -30.56 -7.58
N GLY A 155 8.53 -31.53 -6.80
CA GLY A 155 8.25 -31.37 -5.36
C GLY A 155 6.85 -30.83 -5.02
N LYS A 156 5.92 -30.76 -5.99
CA LYS A 156 4.52 -30.40 -5.76
C LYS A 156 3.56 -31.54 -6.08
N THR A 157 2.41 -31.53 -5.43
CA THR A 157 1.29 -32.42 -5.74
C THR A 157 0.45 -31.81 -6.85
N GLU A 158 0.26 -32.58 -7.92
CA GLU A 158 -0.66 -32.25 -9.00
C GLU A 158 -2.08 -32.72 -8.65
N PHE A 159 -3.09 -32.04 -9.19
CA PHE A 159 -4.47 -32.50 -9.16
C PHE A 159 -4.63 -33.78 -9.99
N PRO A 160 -5.71 -34.55 -9.76
CA PRO A 160 -6.02 -35.73 -10.57
C PRO A 160 -6.05 -35.40 -12.07
N LYS A 161 -5.67 -36.38 -12.90
CA LYS A 161 -5.55 -36.21 -14.36
C LYS A 161 -6.89 -35.87 -15.04
N ASP A 162 -7.99 -36.32 -14.46
CA ASP A 162 -9.36 -36.13 -14.92
C ASP A 162 -9.96 -34.78 -14.51
N TRP A 163 -9.30 -34.02 -13.63
CA TRP A 163 -9.80 -32.72 -13.18
C TRP A 163 -9.41 -31.60 -14.16
N THR A 164 -10.43 -30.88 -14.63
CA THR A 164 -10.26 -29.66 -15.42
C THR A 164 -10.04 -28.44 -14.52
N GLY A 165 -9.64 -27.31 -15.12
CA GLY A 165 -9.54 -26.04 -14.39
C GLY A 165 -10.85 -25.64 -13.71
N ASP A 166 -11.98 -25.87 -14.38
CA ASP A 166 -13.30 -25.56 -13.86
C ASP A 166 -13.67 -26.46 -12.67
N ASP A 167 -13.35 -27.76 -12.73
CA ASP A 167 -13.57 -28.69 -11.61
C ASP A 167 -12.79 -28.24 -10.36
N ILE A 168 -11.55 -27.77 -10.55
CA ILE A 168 -10.70 -27.26 -9.47
C ILE A 168 -11.29 -25.99 -8.87
N VAL A 169 -11.72 -25.04 -9.71
CA VAL A 169 -12.32 -23.78 -9.25
C VAL A 169 -13.64 -24.05 -8.51
N GLN A 170 -14.45 -24.98 -9.00
CA GLN A 170 -15.69 -25.40 -8.34
C GLN A 170 -15.41 -26.06 -6.99
N ALA A 171 -14.39 -26.93 -6.91
CA ALA A 171 -13.96 -27.53 -5.65
C ALA A 171 -13.51 -26.48 -4.63
N ILE A 172 -12.81 -25.42 -5.06
CA ILE A 172 -12.43 -24.29 -4.19
C ILE A 172 -13.69 -23.59 -3.65
N SER A 173 -14.67 -23.31 -4.50
CA SER A 173 -15.95 -22.71 -4.06
C SER A 173 -16.67 -23.59 -3.03
N HIS A 174 -16.71 -24.90 -3.24
CA HIS A 174 -17.28 -25.86 -2.29
C HIS A 174 -16.58 -25.84 -0.93
N VAL A 175 -15.23 -25.89 -0.91
CA VAL A 175 -14.45 -25.83 0.35
C VAL A 175 -14.70 -24.51 1.09
N MET A 176 -14.87 -23.40 0.37
CA MET A 176 -15.18 -22.11 0.98
C MET A 176 -16.63 -22.02 1.51
N THR A 177 -17.55 -22.75 0.89
CA THR A 177 -18.96 -22.81 1.31
C THR A 177 -19.16 -23.71 2.52
N ALA A 178 -18.52 -24.87 2.54
CA ALA A 178 -18.66 -25.89 3.59
C ALA A 178 -17.30 -26.51 3.95
N PRO A 179 -16.45 -25.81 4.71
CA PRO A 179 -15.17 -26.36 5.14
C PRO A 179 -15.36 -27.45 6.20
N ASP A 180 -14.62 -28.55 6.08
CA ASP A 180 -14.64 -29.65 7.05
C ASP A 180 -14.13 -29.22 8.44
N TRP A 181 -13.17 -28.30 8.47
CA TRP A 181 -12.58 -27.77 9.69
C TRP A 181 -12.20 -26.30 9.53
N ILE A 182 -12.44 -25.52 10.58
CA ILE A 182 -12.10 -24.09 10.63
C ILE A 182 -11.24 -23.87 11.86
N THR A 183 -10.06 -23.28 11.65
CA THR A 183 -9.24 -22.77 12.76
C THR A 183 -9.54 -21.28 12.95
N PRO A 184 -10.18 -20.87 14.05
CA PRO A 184 -10.49 -19.47 14.27
C PRO A 184 -9.21 -18.66 14.45
N ALA A 185 -9.23 -17.42 13.94
CA ALA A 185 -8.13 -16.49 14.12
C ALA A 185 -7.90 -16.21 15.61
N LYS A 186 -6.63 -16.12 16.02
CA LYS A 186 -6.25 -15.91 17.43
C LYS A 186 -6.84 -14.60 18.01
N ASN A 187 -6.93 -13.56 17.17
CA ASN A 187 -7.41 -12.23 17.55
C ASN A 187 -8.16 -11.57 16.37
N GLU A 188 -9.10 -10.66 16.66
CA GLU A 188 -9.89 -9.91 15.65
C GLU A 188 -9.04 -9.14 14.61
N ARG A 189 -7.85 -8.68 15.00
CA ARG A 189 -6.91 -7.95 14.13
C ARG A 189 -6.16 -8.82 13.11
N ALA A 190 -6.22 -10.14 13.24
CA ALA A 190 -5.58 -11.05 12.30
C ALA A 190 -6.45 -11.34 11.07
N LEU A 191 -7.73 -10.94 11.10
CA LEU A 191 -8.64 -11.01 9.96
C LEU A 191 -8.39 -9.76 9.10
N THR A 192 -7.66 -9.90 8.00
CA THR A 192 -7.76 -8.92 6.91
C THR A 192 -9.21 -8.86 6.43
N ASP A 193 -9.67 -7.71 5.92
CA ASP A 193 -11.09 -7.43 5.59
C ASP A 193 -11.79 -8.49 4.70
N SER A 194 -11.03 -9.41 4.08
CA SER A 194 -11.53 -10.55 3.31
C SER A 194 -12.22 -11.66 4.12
N ALA A 195 -12.11 -11.69 5.46
CA ALA A 195 -12.62 -12.80 6.28
C ALA A 195 -13.75 -12.42 7.26
N ARG A 196 -14.31 -11.22 7.12
CA ARG A 196 -15.27 -10.65 8.07
C ARG A 196 -16.68 -11.27 8.12
N PRO A 197 -17.21 -12.05 7.14
CA PRO A 197 -18.60 -12.51 7.24
C PRO A 197 -18.78 -13.98 7.68
N LEU A 198 -17.71 -14.71 8.06
CA LEU A 198 -17.80 -16.12 8.48
C LEU A 198 -18.47 -16.38 9.86
N MET A 199 -19.02 -15.35 10.52
CA MET A 199 -19.58 -15.45 11.88
C MET A 199 -21.11 -15.58 11.94
N ALA A 200 -21.77 -15.93 10.83
CA ALA A 200 -23.23 -16.04 10.79
C ALA A 200 -23.74 -17.41 10.30
N SER A 201 -23.16 -18.53 10.78
CA SER A 201 -23.86 -19.81 10.74
C SER A 201 -23.84 -20.48 12.11
N ARG A 202 -25.04 -20.51 12.69
CA ARG A 202 -25.36 -20.90 14.06
C ARG A 202 -25.21 -22.42 14.22
N LEU A 203 -24.36 -22.82 15.16
CA LEU A 203 -24.32 -24.09 15.90
C LEU A 203 -25.45 -25.10 15.56
N ARG A 204 -25.08 -26.22 14.94
CA ARG A 204 -25.74 -27.51 15.16
C ARG A 204 -24.68 -28.61 15.32
N SER A 205 -24.20 -28.76 16.54
CA SER A 205 -23.54 -29.99 16.99
C SER A 205 -24.60 -31.09 17.05
N ARG A 206 -24.40 -32.17 16.30
CA ARG A 206 -25.02 -33.47 16.60
C ARG A 206 -23.92 -34.52 16.64
N HIS A 207 -23.45 -34.80 17.85
CA HIS A 207 -22.86 -36.09 18.17
C HIS A 207 -23.91 -37.18 17.99
N THR A 208 -23.77 -38.02 16.96
CA THR A 208 -24.33 -39.38 16.97
C THR A 208 -23.23 -40.33 17.39
N ARG A 209 -23.33 -40.78 18.64
CA ARG A 209 -22.51 -41.85 19.23
C ARG A 209 -22.90 -43.17 18.55
N LEU A 210 -21.96 -43.79 17.85
CA LEU A 210 -22.03 -45.21 17.50
C LEU A 210 -21.55 -45.98 18.73
N THR A 211 -22.43 -46.76 19.36
CA THR A 211 -22.02 -47.84 20.26
C THR A 211 -22.72 -49.12 19.81
N THR A 212 -21.88 -50.00 19.29
CA THR A 212 -22.05 -51.38 18.88
C THR A 212 -22.78 -52.23 19.92
N SER A 213 -23.67 -53.13 19.45
CA SER A 213 -24.23 -54.23 20.24
C SER A 213 -23.16 -55.26 20.59
N MET A 214 -23.27 -55.97 21.72
CA MET A 214 -23.29 -57.44 21.75
C MET A 214 -23.38 -58.01 23.18
N SER A 215 -24.18 -59.09 23.26
CA SER A 215 -24.37 -60.11 24.31
C SER A 215 -25.29 -59.76 25.48
#